data_AF-A0AAD3H8W9-F1
#
_entry.id   AF-A0AAD3H8W9-F1
#
_cell.length_a   1.000
_cell.length_b   1.000
_cell.length_c   1.000
_cell.angle_alpha   90.00
_cell.angle_beta   90.00
_cell.angle_gamma   90.00
#
_symmetry.space_group_name_H-M   'P 1'
#
loop_
_entity.id
_entity.type
_entity.pdbx_description
1 polymer ?
#
loop_
_entity_poly.entity_id
_entity_poly.type
_entity_poly.pdbx_seq_one_letter_code
_entity_poly.pdbx_strand_id
1 'polypeptide(L)'
;MSRSSRRYHRLRGESYSSEINARRNYTSTQQEYFGSETANYFSFDREEARGSTHYQFGSYMNQGGNGVRGFQTFQTVYREEERRESIEEKRINGYEDRDIVSPPRLRYSSCHNTWNPRREMGYEFNKSVPLTFPVQTRCCEPKNVEKQLVQKPLIPLCNHRHVGHPSLGIHHLRLPNRYLAILEQVVKGCEQHANNLKDGWSTNLYSLTKQDIALYEIPHLYEMVRPIMSYMKAVVTQLYGMKSLKVDRNQPHVLKYSGSHRGVELHHDKSDITMNLMLSHSNAYSGGGTYFRDANENVRLEFGEFLIHLGSAVHAGTNIDGGTRYLMVVFADEKH
;
A
#
# COMPACT_ATOMS: atom_id res chain seq x y z
N MET A 1 11.23 -43.37 -49.25
CA MET A 1 10.93 -41.98 -49.71
C MET A 1 11.23 -41.03 -48.55
N SER A 2 12.52 -40.89 -48.17
CA SER A 2 13.45 -39.76 -48.40
C SER A 2 12.92 -38.43 -47.82
N ARG A 3 13.21 -38.06 -46.57
CA ARG A 3 14.47 -37.50 -46.00
C ARG A 3 15.20 -36.53 -46.95
N SER A 4 15.07 -35.24 -46.66
CA SER A 4 15.82 -34.13 -47.25
C SER A 4 16.63 -33.43 -46.16
N SER A 5 17.95 -33.52 -46.30
CA SER A 5 18.98 -32.80 -45.55
C SER A 5 19.04 -31.34 -45.99
N ARG A 6 19.27 -30.41 -45.06
CA ARG A 6 19.94 -29.13 -45.35
C ARG A 6 21.09 -28.93 -44.37
N ARG A 7 22.32 -29.10 -44.90
CA ARG A 7 23.54 -28.48 -44.40
C ARG A 7 23.46 -26.98 -44.68
N TYR A 8 23.91 -26.16 -43.74
CA TYR A 8 24.51 -24.87 -44.07
C TYR A 8 25.90 -24.76 -43.46
N HIS A 9 26.81 -24.30 -44.31
CA HIS A 9 28.22 -24.11 -44.04
C HIS A 9 28.49 -22.85 -43.21
N ARG A 10 29.52 -22.99 -42.38
CA ARG A 10 30.33 -21.99 -41.69
C ARG A 10 30.84 -20.88 -42.63
N LEU A 11 30.69 -19.62 -42.24
CA LEU A 11 31.62 -18.54 -42.55
C LEU A 11 32.04 -17.83 -41.26
N ARG A 12 33.36 -17.61 -41.15
CA ARG A 12 34.08 -16.91 -40.10
C ARG A 12 34.16 -15.41 -40.42
N GLY A 13 34.41 -14.62 -39.37
CA GLY A 13 35.00 -13.27 -39.42
C GLY A 13 34.00 -12.24 -38.90
N GLU A 14 34.33 -11.29 -38.03
CA GLU A 14 35.58 -10.80 -37.47
C GLU A 14 35.26 -10.08 -36.15
N SER A 15 36.32 -9.79 -35.41
CA SER A 15 36.41 -9.16 -34.11
C SER A 15 35.84 -7.74 -34.01
N TYR A 16 35.17 -7.43 -32.89
CA TYR A 16 35.23 -6.09 -32.29
C TYR A 16 35.69 -6.24 -30.84
N SER A 17 36.97 -5.95 -30.65
CA SER A 17 37.66 -5.91 -29.37
C SER A 17 37.29 -4.65 -28.60
N SER A 18 37.06 -4.87 -27.30
CA SER A 18 36.99 -3.90 -26.22
C SER A 18 38.11 -2.85 -26.24
N GLU A 19 37.73 -1.58 -26.19
CA GLU A 19 38.58 -0.47 -25.71
C GLU A 19 37.99 0.09 -24.41
N ILE A 20 38.43 -0.46 -23.28
CA ILE A 20 38.45 0.25 -21.99
C ILE A 20 39.83 -0.03 -21.39
N ASN A 21 40.71 0.97 -21.38
CA ASN A 21 41.65 1.15 -20.27
C ASN A 21 42.41 2.48 -20.28
N ALA A 22 42.55 2.99 -19.05
CA ALA A 22 43.71 3.68 -18.49
C ALA A 22 43.95 5.17 -18.81
N ARG A 23 43.45 6.03 -17.91
CA ARG A 23 44.10 7.25 -17.40
C ARG A 23 43.59 7.46 -15.96
N ARG A 24 44.35 7.77 -14.91
CA ARG A 24 45.79 7.97 -14.64
C ARG A 24 45.95 7.75 -13.12
N ASN A 25 47.03 7.07 -12.73
CA ASN A 25 47.52 7.04 -11.36
C ASN A 25 48.10 8.41 -10.98
N TYR A 26 47.79 8.88 -9.77
CA TYR A 26 48.57 9.89 -9.06
C TYR A 26 49.15 9.21 -7.82
N THR A 27 50.47 9.14 -7.77
CA THR A 27 51.28 8.78 -6.61
C THR A 27 52.03 10.01 -6.13
N SER A 28 51.89 10.35 -4.85
CA SER A 28 53.01 10.85 -4.01
C SER A 28 52.57 10.79 -2.54
N THR A 29 53.01 9.80 -1.76
CA THR A 29 54.09 9.94 -0.75
C THR A 29 53.99 11.20 0.12
N GLN A 30 53.56 11.03 1.37
CA GLN A 30 54.36 11.41 2.54
C GLN A 30 54.10 10.44 3.69
N GLN A 31 55.19 10.16 4.39
CA GLN A 31 55.43 9.18 5.45
C GLN A 31 55.78 9.98 6.72
N GLU A 32 55.74 9.30 7.88
CA GLU A 32 56.21 9.73 9.22
C GLU A 32 55.19 10.48 10.09
N TYR A 33 55.03 10.27 11.41
CA TYR A 33 55.68 9.41 12.42
C TYR A 33 54.75 9.35 13.67
N PHE A 34 54.72 8.20 14.35
CA PHE A 34 54.54 7.91 15.79
C PHE A 34 53.48 8.63 16.69
N GLY A 35 52.86 7.82 17.57
CA GLY A 35 52.40 8.30 18.88
C GLY A 35 51.23 7.56 19.50
N SER A 36 51.49 6.41 20.13
CA SER A 36 50.63 5.80 21.15
C SER A 36 50.59 6.65 22.43
N GLU A 37 49.42 6.76 23.07
CA GLU A 37 49.19 6.47 24.51
C GLU A 37 48.02 7.28 25.13
N THR A 38 47.18 6.52 25.82
CA THR A 38 46.47 6.80 27.09
C THR A 38 45.51 7.98 27.26
N ALA A 39 44.28 7.58 27.60
CA ALA A 39 43.30 8.19 28.49
C ALA A 39 43.73 9.39 29.36
N ASN A 40 42.86 10.40 29.44
CA ASN A 40 42.37 10.88 30.73
C ASN A 40 41.05 11.66 30.63
N TYR A 41 40.20 11.37 31.60
CA TYR A 41 39.06 12.14 32.07
C TYR A 41 39.39 13.63 32.23
N PHE A 42 38.54 14.52 31.73
CA PHE A 42 38.31 15.83 32.36
C PHE A 42 36.86 16.27 32.14
N SER A 43 36.13 16.37 33.25
CA SER A 43 34.88 17.09 33.39
C SER A 43 35.15 18.60 33.38
N PHE A 44 34.35 19.36 32.64
CA PHE A 44 34.24 20.81 32.81
C PHE A 44 32.76 21.20 32.86
N ASP A 45 32.32 21.57 34.06
CA ASP A 45 31.23 22.52 34.28
C ASP A 45 31.75 23.93 33.97
N ARG A 46 30.99 24.72 33.18
CA ARG A 46 30.43 26.03 33.59
C ARG A 46 29.99 26.91 32.41
N GLU A 47 28.85 27.55 32.70
CA GLU A 47 28.48 28.95 32.45
C GLU A 47 28.22 29.46 31.02
N GLU A 48 26.94 29.74 30.80
CA GLU A 48 26.38 31.02 30.34
C GLU A 48 27.31 31.96 29.56
N ALA A 49 27.00 32.15 28.28
CA ALA A 49 27.18 33.43 27.62
C ALA A 49 25.99 33.71 26.69
N ARG A 50 25.19 34.69 27.11
CA ARG A 50 24.18 35.38 26.29
C ARG A 50 24.89 36.06 25.12
N GLY A 51 24.46 35.75 23.90
CA GLY A 51 24.92 36.41 22.68
C GLY A 51 23.76 36.60 21.71
N SER A 52 23.05 37.72 21.88
CA SER A 52 22.04 38.23 20.96
C SER A 52 22.68 38.61 19.63
N THR A 53 22.27 37.96 18.53
CA THR A 53 22.55 38.43 17.17
C THR A 53 21.23 38.78 16.49
N HIS A 54 21.01 40.09 16.38
CA HIS A 54 20.02 40.75 15.53
C HIS A 54 20.25 40.33 14.07
N TYR A 55 19.26 39.68 13.46
CA TYR A 55 19.11 39.64 12.00
C TYR A 55 17.89 40.49 11.63
N GLN A 56 18.15 41.70 11.16
CA GLN A 56 17.20 42.47 10.35
C GLN A 56 17.21 41.88 8.94
N PHE A 57 16.08 41.35 8.48
CA PHE A 57 15.83 41.16 7.05
C PHE A 57 14.63 42.00 6.64
N GLY A 58 14.88 42.82 5.62
CA GLY A 58 14.03 43.90 5.18
C GLY A 58 12.71 43.45 4.59
N SER A 59 11.70 44.26 4.87
CA SER A 59 10.36 44.23 4.31
C SER A 59 10.40 44.82 2.90
N TYR A 60 9.97 44.07 1.88
CA TYR A 60 9.53 44.64 0.62
C TYR A 60 8.00 44.62 0.57
N MET A 61 7.41 45.81 0.71
CA MET A 61 6.07 46.08 0.23
C MET A 61 6.10 46.13 -1.29
N ASN A 62 5.12 45.51 -1.95
CA ASN A 62 4.64 46.02 -3.22
C ASN A 62 3.11 45.88 -3.28
N GLN A 63 2.45 47.01 -3.55
CA GLN A 63 1.00 47.14 -3.73
C GLN A 63 0.64 47.12 -5.22
N GLY A 64 -0.60 46.72 -5.51
CA GLY A 64 -1.30 46.88 -6.79
C GLY A 64 -1.49 45.53 -7.50
N GLY A 65 -2.66 45.13 -8.00
CA GLY A 65 -3.97 45.76 -8.15
C GLY A 65 -4.73 44.98 -9.24
N ASN A 66 -6.00 44.63 -8.95
CA ASN A 66 -7.13 44.29 -9.83
C ASN A 66 -6.93 43.57 -11.20
N GLY A 67 -7.71 42.49 -11.42
CA GLY A 67 -8.36 42.29 -12.73
C GLY A 67 -8.52 40.88 -13.34
N VAL A 68 -9.52 40.11 -12.88
CA VAL A 68 -10.58 39.45 -13.70
C VAL A 68 -10.23 38.39 -14.80
N ARG A 69 -10.89 37.21 -14.64
CA ARG A 69 -11.38 36.19 -15.61
C ARG A 69 -10.41 35.19 -16.29
N GLY A 70 -10.71 33.90 -16.07
CA GLY A 70 -10.48 32.84 -17.08
C GLY A 70 -9.87 31.54 -16.54
N PHE A 71 -10.62 30.72 -15.81
CA PHE A 71 -10.23 29.32 -15.53
C PHE A 71 -11.40 28.38 -15.83
N GLN A 72 -11.50 27.98 -17.09
CA GLN A 72 -12.10 26.73 -17.54
C GLN A 72 -11.19 26.22 -18.66
N THR A 73 -11.01 24.89 -18.72
CA THR A 73 -10.21 24.09 -19.67
C THR A 73 -8.74 23.78 -19.34
N PHE A 74 -8.49 23.03 -18.25
CA PHE A 74 -7.28 22.18 -18.13
C PHE A 74 -7.56 20.69 -17.84
N GLN A 75 -8.82 20.29 -17.62
CA GLN A 75 -9.16 18.87 -17.39
C GLN A 75 -9.39 18.06 -18.68
N THR A 76 -9.56 18.70 -19.83
CA THR A 76 -9.89 17.98 -21.08
C THR A 76 -8.65 17.50 -21.85
N VAL A 77 -7.50 18.17 -21.69
CA VAL A 77 -6.27 17.85 -22.44
C VAL A 77 -5.59 16.59 -21.88
N TYR A 78 -5.57 16.41 -20.56
CA TYR A 78 -4.99 15.20 -19.93
C TYR A 78 -5.74 13.91 -20.28
N ARG A 79 -7.07 14.00 -20.50
CA ARG A 79 -7.90 12.82 -20.82
C ARG A 79 -7.70 12.30 -22.25
N GLU A 80 -7.16 13.12 -23.16
CA GLU A 80 -6.85 12.69 -24.53
C GLU A 80 -5.46 12.06 -24.66
N GLU A 81 -4.49 12.47 -23.83
CA GLU A 81 -3.16 11.82 -23.77
C GLU A 81 -3.26 10.39 -23.21
N GLU A 82 -4.04 10.17 -22.15
CA GLU A 82 -4.29 8.82 -21.59
C GLU A 82 -4.96 7.86 -22.58
N ARG A 83 -5.80 8.39 -23.49
CA ARG A 83 -6.44 7.58 -24.53
C ARG A 83 -5.45 7.17 -25.62
N ARG A 84 -4.45 8.02 -25.93
CA ARG A 84 -3.40 7.71 -26.91
C ARG A 84 -2.43 6.66 -26.38
N GLU A 85 -2.01 6.75 -25.13
CA GLU A 85 -1.11 5.76 -24.53
C GLU A 85 -1.74 4.35 -24.45
N SER A 86 -3.03 4.23 -24.11
CA SER A 86 -3.70 2.91 -24.10
C SER A 86 -3.97 2.33 -25.50
N ILE A 87 -3.97 3.15 -26.56
CA ILE A 87 -4.10 2.69 -27.95
C ILE A 87 -2.74 2.21 -28.49
N GLU A 88 -1.65 2.88 -28.13
CA GLU A 88 -0.27 2.47 -28.50
C GLU A 88 0.08 1.11 -27.84
N GLU A 89 -0.29 0.93 -26.57
CA GLU A 89 -0.04 -0.30 -25.79
C GLU A 89 -0.83 -1.51 -26.33
N LYS A 90 -2.03 -1.27 -26.89
CA LYS A 90 -2.83 -2.30 -27.58
C LYS A 90 -2.30 -2.64 -28.97
N ARG A 91 -1.54 -1.75 -29.60
CA ARG A 91 -0.97 -1.96 -30.94
C ARG A 91 0.32 -2.77 -30.91
N ILE A 92 1.09 -2.68 -29.82
CA ILE A 92 2.34 -3.42 -29.61
C ILE A 92 2.08 -4.89 -29.25
N ASN A 93 0.96 -5.20 -28.57
CA ASN A 93 0.64 -6.54 -28.07
C ASN A 93 -0.23 -7.38 -29.03
N GLY A 94 0.10 -7.39 -30.33
CA GLY A 94 -0.63 -8.13 -31.37
C GLY A 94 -1.06 -9.53 -30.96
N TYR A 95 -2.30 -9.66 -30.51
CA TYR A 95 -2.97 -10.92 -30.22
C TYR A 95 -4.29 -10.91 -30.99
N GLU A 96 -4.27 -11.52 -32.17
CA GLU A 96 -5.47 -11.81 -32.95
C GLU A 96 -6.27 -12.90 -32.24
N ASP A 97 -7.54 -12.62 -31.99
CA ASP A 97 -8.55 -13.58 -31.54
C ASP A 97 -8.78 -14.63 -32.62
N ARG A 98 -8.43 -15.89 -32.33
CA ARG A 98 -8.94 -17.06 -33.07
C ARG A 98 -9.43 -18.13 -32.10
N ASP A 99 -10.74 -18.37 -32.19
CA ASP A 99 -11.49 -19.59 -31.95
C ASP A 99 -10.91 -20.63 -30.98
N ILE A 100 -11.44 -20.65 -29.74
CA ILE A 100 -11.30 -21.78 -28.83
C ILE A 100 -12.65 -22.47 -28.62
N VAL A 101 -12.71 -23.70 -29.12
CA VAL A 101 -13.76 -24.71 -28.97
C VAL A 101 -13.95 -25.08 -27.49
N SER A 102 -15.20 -25.16 -27.05
CA SER A 102 -15.59 -25.53 -25.67
C SER A 102 -15.29 -27.01 -25.34
N PRO A 103 -14.84 -27.35 -24.12
CA PRO A 103 -14.68 -28.74 -23.69
C PRO A 103 -16.00 -29.33 -23.14
N PRO A 104 -16.14 -30.69 -23.16
CA PRO A 104 -17.41 -31.36 -22.87
C PRO A 104 -17.70 -31.51 -21.37
N ARG A 105 -18.99 -31.44 -21.04
CA ARG A 105 -19.55 -31.68 -19.69
C ARG A 105 -19.57 -33.18 -19.38
N LEU A 106 -18.96 -33.58 -18.27
CA LEU A 106 -19.13 -34.91 -17.69
C LEU A 106 -20.33 -34.92 -16.72
N ARG A 107 -21.25 -35.85 -16.98
CA ARG A 107 -22.42 -36.19 -16.16
C ARG A 107 -22.00 -37.14 -15.05
N TYR A 108 -22.55 -36.95 -13.85
CA TYR A 108 -22.70 -38.03 -12.86
C TYR A 108 -24.18 -38.27 -12.62
N SER A 109 -24.61 -39.53 -12.82
CA SER A 109 -25.93 -40.05 -12.52
C SER A 109 -25.89 -40.99 -11.32
N SER A 110 -27.02 -41.02 -10.61
CA SER A 110 -27.49 -41.89 -9.52
C SER A 110 -27.17 -43.40 -9.69
N CYS A 111 -27.24 -44.27 -8.67
CA CYS A 111 -28.38 -44.60 -7.78
C CYS A 111 -27.90 -45.51 -6.61
N HIS A 112 -28.64 -45.57 -5.48
CA HIS A 112 -29.35 -46.79 -5.01
C HIS A 112 -30.18 -46.56 -3.73
N ASN A 113 -31.35 -47.23 -3.71
CA ASN A 113 -32.40 -47.30 -2.71
C ASN A 113 -31.95 -48.02 -1.41
N THR A 114 -32.57 -47.85 -0.24
CA THR A 114 -33.84 -48.49 0.17
C THR A 114 -34.17 -48.09 1.61
N TRP A 115 -35.43 -47.77 1.95
CA TRP A 115 -36.20 -48.34 3.09
C TRP A 115 -37.58 -47.66 3.29
N ASN A 116 -38.63 -48.49 3.42
CA ASN A 116 -39.99 -48.23 3.94
C ASN A 116 -40.65 -49.64 4.13
N PRO A 117 -41.82 -49.89 4.78
CA PRO A 117 -42.71 -49.09 5.65
C PRO A 117 -43.34 -49.86 6.86
N ARG A 118 -44.15 -49.17 7.68
CA ARG A 118 -45.35 -49.60 8.47
C ARG A 118 -45.82 -48.36 9.28
N ARG A 119 -47.08 -47.98 9.55
CA ARG A 119 -48.48 -48.49 9.53
C ARG A 119 -49.37 -47.22 9.58
N GLU A 120 -50.41 -47.05 8.73
CA GLU A 120 -51.84 -47.40 8.89
C GLU A 120 -52.73 -46.48 9.75
N MET A 121 -53.84 -46.04 9.10
CA MET A 121 -55.19 -45.66 9.59
C MET A 121 -55.36 -44.32 10.35
N GLY A 122 -56.39 -43.48 10.12
CA GLY A 122 -57.57 -43.49 9.24
C GLY A 122 -58.57 -42.37 9.66
N TYR A 123 -59.53 -42.03 8.76
CA TYR A 123 -60.88 -41.43 9.00
C TYR A 123 -60.99 -40.00 9.62
N GLU A 124 -61.96 -39.11 9.36
CA GLU A 124 -63.04 -38.82 8.38
C GLU A 124 -63.58 -37.40 8.73
N PHE A 125 -63.66 -36.45 7.79
CA PHE A 125 -64.86 -35.81 7.18
C PHE A 125 -66.07 -35.37 8.06
N ASN A 126 -66.32 -34.05 8.18
CA ASN A 126 -67.54 -33.29 7.72
C ASN A 126 -67.66 -31.90 8.41
N LYS A 127 -67.75 -30.79 7.64
CA LYS A 127 -68.92 -29.91 7.33
C LYS A 127 -69.53 -29.21 8.56
N SER A 128 -69.89 -27.92 8.62
CA SER A 128 -70.21 -26.87 7.64
C SER A 128 -70.43 -25.51 8.36
N VAL A 129 -70.11 -24.41 7.66
CA VAL A 129 -70.51 -22.96 7.68
C VAL A 129 -71.85 -22.60 8.41
N PRO A 130 -72.19 -21.33 8.84
CA PRO A 130 -71.74 -20.03 8.27
C PRO A 130 -71.65 -18.74 9.15
N LEU A 131 -71.02 -17.73 8.52
CA LEU A 131 -71.23 -16.25 8.53
C LEU A 131 -71.63 -15.50 9.82
N THR A 132 -70.84 -14.46 10.16
CA THR A 132 -71.32 -13.07 10.37
C THR A 132 -70.14 -12.10 10.47
N PHE A 133 -70.17 -11.00 9.69
CA PHE A 133 -69.38 -9.78 9.91
C PHE A 133 -70.14 -8.89 10.90
N PRO A 134 -69.46 -8.07 11.72
CA PRO A 134 -69.31 -6.67 11.31
C PRO A 134 -67.99 -5.97 11.76
N VAL A 135 -67.57 -5.04 10.89
CA VAL A 135 -67.03 -3.69 11.16
C VAL A 135 -66.27 -3.47 12.48
N GLN A 136 -64.95 -3.22 12.39
CA GLN A 136 -64.25 -2.35 13.33
C GLN A 136 -63.07 -1.61 12.67
N THR A 137 -63.26 -0.29 12.57
CA THR A 137 -62.31 0.82 12.78
C THR A 137 -60.83 0.68 12.42
N ARG A 138 -60.43 1.62 11.54
CA ARG A 138 -59.07 2.10 11.28
C ARG A 138 -58.26 2.29 12.56
N CYS A 139 -57.06 1.74 12.59
CA CYS A 139 -55.87 2.35 13.19
C CYS A 139 -54.68 2.00 12.28
N CYS A 140 -54.32 2.92 11.40
CA CYS A 140 -53.00 2.89 10.78
C CYS A 140 -52.00 3.22 11.88
N GLU A 141 -51.44 2.21 12.53
CA GLU A 141 -50.25 2.41 13.36
C GLU A 141 -49.11 2.80 12.42
N PRO A 142 -48.47 3.98 12.60
CA PRO A 142 -47.18 4.20 11.99
C PRO A 142 -46.23 3.19 12.65
N LYS A 143 -45.83 2.16 11.90
CA LYS A 143 -44.65 1.36 12.21
C LYS A 143 -43.43 2.26 12.05
N ASN A 144 -43.26 3.20 12.98
CA ASN A 144 -41.97 3.78 13.33
C ASN A 144 -41.18 2.67 14.02
N VAL A 145 -40.74 1.69 13.22
CA VAL A 145 -39.53 0.96 13.55
C VAL A 145 -38.41 1.95 13.27
N GLU A 146 -38.23 2.87 14.21
CA GLU A 146 -36.99 3.58 14.42
C GLU A 146 -35.97 2.48 14.60
N LYS A 147 -35.34 2.07 13.48
CA LYS A 147 -34.18 1.19 13.51
C LYS A 147 -33.16 1.98 14.30
N GLN A 148 -33.14 1.78 15.62
CA GLN A 148 -32.02 2.14 16.45
C GLN A 148 -30.82 1.51 15.75
N LEU A 149 -30.10 2.34 15.02
CA LEU A 149 -28.80 2.00 14.47
C LEU A 149 -28.00 1.67 15.71
N VAL A 150 -27.88 0.37 16.00
CA VAL A 150 -26.98 -0.14 17.03
C VAL A 150 -25.63 0.42 16.64
N GLN A 151 -25.23 1.51 17.29
CA GLN A 151 -23.98 2.18 17.02
C GLN A 151 -22.92 1.15 17.36
N LYS A 152 -22.27 0.60 16.32
CA LYS A 152 -21.14 -0.30 16.53
C LYS A 152 -20.15 0.45 17.41
N PRO A 153 -19.64 -0.17 18.49
CA PRO A 153 -18.71 0.49 19.37
C PRO A 153 -17.53 1.02 18.54
N LEU A 154 -17.27 2.31 18.65
CA LEU A 154 -16.18 2.97 17.95
C LEU A 154 -14.86 2.35 18.40
N ILE A 155 -13.96 2.13 17.45
CA ILE A 155 -12.63 1.65 17.77
C ILE A 155 -11.85 2.84 18.35
N PRO A 156 -11.16 2.66 19.48
CA PRO A 156 -10.30 3.70 20.03
C PRO A 156 -9.22 4.09 19.01
N LEU A 157 -9.21 5.36 18.63
CA LEU A 157 -8.20 5.92 17.72
C LEU A 157 -7.01 6.42 18.54
N CYS A 158 -5.99 5.57 18.72
CA CYS A 158 -4.80 5.92 19.48
C CYS A 158 -3.96 6.99 18.75
N ASN A 159 -3.73 8.13 19.41
CA ASN A 159 -2.92 9.25 18.92
C ASN A 159 -3.30 9.73 17.51
N HIS A 160 -4.59 9.72 17.18
CA HIS A 160 -5.05 10.20 15.88
C HIS A 160 -4.85 11.72 15.75
N ARG A 161 -4.16 12.12 14.69
CA ARG A 161 -4.08 13.51 14.22
C ARG A 161 -4.23 13.60 12.71
N HIS A 162 -4.63 14.77 12.22
CA HIS A 162 -4.56 15.08 10.79
C HIS A 162 -3.15 15.52 10.40
N VAL A 163 -2.79 15.29 9.14
CA VAL A 163 -1.60 15.83 8.47
C VAL A 163 -2.08 16.88 7.49
N GLY A 164 -1.61 18.12 7.63
CA GLY A 164 -2.18 19.27 6.92
C GLY A 164 -3.65 19.55 7.27
N HIS A 165 -4.39 20.14 6.31
CA HIS A 165 -5.79 20.51 6.51
C HIS A 165 -6.70 19.26 6.56
N PRO A 166 -7.70 19.18 7.47
CA PRO A 166 -8.54 17.98 7.60
C PRO A 166 -9.26 17.53 6.32
N SER A 167 -9.56 18.47 5.41
CA SER A 167 -10.19 18.15 4.11
C SER A 167 -9.30 17.34 3.17
N LEU A 168 -7.99 17.25 3.43
CA LEU A 168 -7.08 16.40 2.66
C LEU A 168 -7.28 14.92 2.98
N GLY A 169 -7.94 14.59 4.10
CA GLY A 169 -8.19 13.21 4.49
C GLY A 169 -6.90 12.41 4.69
N ILE A 170 -5.86 13.03 5.25
CA ILE A 170 -4.60 12.37 5.63
C ILE A 170 -4.58 12.24 7.15
N HIS A 171 -4.47 11.01 7.63
CA HIS A 171 -4.57 10.65 9.04
C HIS A 171 -3.29 9.97 9.49
N HIS A 172 -2.75 10.42 10.63
CA HIS A 172 -1.63 9.79 11.32
C HIS A 172 -2.15 9.19 12.63
N LEU A 173 -1.89 7.90 12.85
CA LEU A 173 -2.33 7.13 14.01
C LEU A 173 -1.23 6.21 14.54
N ARG A 174 -1.45 5.64 15.73
CA ARG A 174 -0.61 4.60 16.33
C ARG A 174 -1.36 3.29 16.52
N LEU A 175 -0.68 2.17 16.28
CA LEU A 175 -1.22 0.85 16.61
C LEU A 175 -1.36 0.67 18.13
N PRO A 176 -2.39 -0.07 18.59
CA PRO A 176 -2.44 -0.56 19.96
C PRO A 176 -1.18 -1.35 20.33
N ASN A 177 -0.64 -1.13 21.53
CA ASN A 177 0.64 -1.72 21.99
C ASN A 177 0.72 -3.25 21.83
N ARG A 178 -0.42 -3.95 21.96
CA ARG A 178 -0.51 -5.42 21.79
C ARG A 178 -0.06 -5.91 20.41
N TYR A 179 -0.03 -5.06 19.39
CA TYR A 179 0.39 -5.43 18.04
C TYR A 179 1.86 -5.17 17.76
N LEU A 180 2.57 -4.42 18.62
CA LEU A 180 3.95 -3.98 18.33
C LEU A 180 4.92 -5.16 18.22
N ALA A 181 4.76 -6.19 19.05
CA ALA A 181 5.61 -7.38 19.03
C ALA A 181 5.53 -8.19 17.72
N ILE A 182 4.45 -8.02 16.94
CA ILE A 182 4.28 -8.69 15.64
C ILE A 182 5.20 -8.05 14.59
N LEU A 183 5.41 -6.73 14.65
CA LEU A 183 6.11 -5.98 13.58
C LEU A 183 7.57 -6.41 13.43
N GLU A 184 8.26 -6.66 14.55
CA GLU A 184 9.64 -7.17 14.52
C GLU A 184 9.74 -8.56 13.90
N GLN A 185 8.76 -9.43 14.18
CA GLN A 185 8.70 -10.77 13.62
C GLN A 185 8.46 -10.74 12.11
N VAL A 186 7.65 -9.80 11.63
CA VAL A 186 7.42 -9.56 10.19
C VAL A 186 8.72 -9.17 9.51
N VAL A 187 9.45 -8.18 10.01
CA VAL A 187 10.72 -7.74 9.42
C VAL A 187 11.73 -8.89 9.39
N LYS A 188 11.88 -9.62 10.51
CA LYS A 188 12.78 -10.77 10.60
C LYS A 188 12.41 -11.86 9.60
N GLY A 189 11.12 -12.19 9.48
CA GLY A 189 10.63 -13.20 8.54
C GLY A 189 10.84 -12.79 7.08
N CYS A 190 10.62 -11.52 6.75
CA CYS A 190 10.90 -11.00 5.41
C CYS A 190 12.39 -11.05 5.07
N GLU A 191 13.28 -10.68 5.99
CA GLU A 191 14.73 -10.81 5.78
C GLU A 191 15.17 -12.26 5.59
N GLN A 192 14.63 -13.18 6.39
CA GLN A 192 14.88 -14.62 6.21
C GLN A 192 14.40 -15.13 4.85
N HIS A 193 13.22 -14.69 4.41
CA HIS A 193 12.70 -15.03 3.10
C HIS A 193 13.58 -14.48 1.98
N ALA A 194 13.94 -13.19 2.04
CA ALA A 194 14.80 -12.53 1.06
C ALA A 194 16.16 -13.24 0.92
N ASN A 195 16.76 -13.69 2.03
CA ASN A 195 18.04 -14.42 2.00
C ASN A 195 17.97 -15.77 1.26
N ASN A 196 16.76 -16.33 1.10
CA ASN A 196 16.54 -17.57 0.35
C ASN A 196 16.18 -17.30 -1.13
N LEU A 197 15.92 -16.05 -1.50
CA LEU A 197 15.66 -15.66 -2.88
C LEU A 197 16.96 -15.34 -3.60
N LYS A 198 17.03 -15.71 -4.88
CA LYS A 198 18.20 -15.43 -5.73
C LYS A 198 18.46 -13.92 -5.86
N ASP A 199 17.40 -13.14 -5.97
CA ASP A 199 17.45 -11.69 -6.21
C ASP A 199 17.27 -10.86 -4.92
N GLY A 200 17.22 -11.54 -3.77
CA GLY A 200 17.06 -10.92 -2.45
C GLY A 200 15.73 -10.19 -2.32
N TRP A 201 15.79 -8.92 -1.96
CA TRP A 201 14.62 -8.03 -1.87
C TRP A 201 14.17 -7.50 -3.23
N SER A 202 14.92 -7.73 -4.30
CA SER A 202 14.64 -7.10 -5.60
C SER A 202 13.49 -7.82 -6.29
N THR A 203 12.35 -7.14 -6.46
CA THR A 203 11.15 -7.68 -7.11
C THR A 203 10.69 -6.77 -8.24
N ASN A 204 9.78 -7.29 -9.07
CA ASN A 204 9.10 -6.53 -10.13
C ASN A 204 7.61 -6.33 -9.80
N LEU A 205 7.24 -6.34 -8.51
CA LEU A 205 5.84 -6.25 -8.10
C LEU A 205 5.25 -4.89 -8.42
N TYR A 206 6.05 -3.83 -8.21
CA TYR A 206 5.71 -2.45 -8.51
C TYR A 206 6.83 -1.79 -9.31
N SER A 207 6.48 -0.84 -10.18
CA SER A 207 7.45 -0.11 -11.00
C SER A 207 8.29 0.87 -10.19
N LEU A 208 7.70 1.43 -9.12
CA LEU A 208 8.30 2.49 -8.31
C LEU A 208 9.14 1.95 -7.15
N THR A 209 8.68 0.87 -6.50
CA THR A 209 9.42 0.20 -5.44
C THR A 209 10.16 -0.99 -6.02
N LYS A 210 11.48 -1.00 -5.89
CA LYS A 210 12.35 -2.06 -6.43
C LYS A 210 12.83 -3.02 -5.35
N GLN A 211 12.36 -2.83 -4.10
CA GLN A 211 12.73 -3.63 -2.94
C GLN A 211 11.49 -3.87 -2.09
N ASP A 212 10.76 -4.94 -2.39
CA ASP A 212 9.53 -5.28 -1.69
C ASP A 212 9.28 -6.80 -1.62
N ILE A 213 8.44 -7.21 -0.67
CA ILE A 213 8.00 -8.59 -0.51
C ILE A 213 6.51 -8.59 -0.20
N ALA A 214 5.72 -9.28 -1.00
CA ALA A 214 4.30 -9.46 -0.73
C ALA A 214 4.10 -10.53 0.34
N LEU A 215 3.38 -10.21 1.42
CA LEU A 215 3.28 -11.13 2.55
C LEU A 215 2.49 -12.40 2.23
N TYR A 216 1.62 -12.40 1.21
CA TYR A 216 0.91 -13.61 0.77
C TYR A 216 1.86 -14.72 0.29
N GLU A 217 3.08 -14.38 -0.13
CA GLU A 217 4.14 -15.32 -0.54
C GLU A 217 4.77 -16.02 0.68
N ILE A 218 4.52 -15.51 1.88
CA ILE A 218 4.99 -16.03 3.16
C ILE A 218 3.77 -16.29 4.07
N PRO A 219 3.02 -17.40 3.88
CA PRO A 219 1.70 -17.59 4.49
C PRO A 219 1.66 -17.42 6.01
N HIS A 220 2.69 -17.85 6.73
CA HIS A 220 2.73 -17.70 8.19
C HIS A 220 2.86 -16.22 8.63
N LEU A 221 3.59 -15.38 7.88
CA LEU A 221 3.65 -13.95 8.17
C LEU A 221 2.35 -13.26 7.77
N TYR A 222 1.75 -13.65 6.65
CA TYR A 222 0.44 -13.15 6.25
C TYR A 222 -0.61 -13.38 7.34
N GLU A 223 -0.72 -14.61 7.86
CA GLU A 223 -1.65 -14.93 8.95
C GLU A 223 -1.33 -14.13 10.22
N MET A 224 -0.05 -13.92 10.53
CA MET A 224 0.40 -13.14 11.69
C MET A 224 -0.07 -11.67 11.63
N VAL A 225 -0.08 -11.04 10.45
CA VAL A 225 -0.48 -9.63 10.29
C VAL A 225 -1.99 -9.42 10.14
N ARG A 226 -2.79 -10.48 9.97
CA ARG A 226 -4.25 -10.37 9.80
C ARG A 226 -4.96 -9.55 10.90
N PRO A 227 -4.63 -9.67 12.20
CA PRO A 227 -5.25 -8.85 13.23
C PRO A 227 -4.95 -7.35 13.07
N ILE A 228 -3.75 -7.00 12.61
CA ILE A 228 -3.33 -5.61 12.33
C ILE A 228 -4.11 -5.08 11.13
N MET A 229 -4.17 -5.86 10.04
CA MET A 229 -4.97 -5.49 8.86
C MET A 229 -6.44 -5.30 9.22
N SER A 230 -7.00 -6.20 10.04
CA SER A 230 -8.39 -6.09 10.49
C SER A 230 -8.63 -4.81 11.29
N TYR A 231 -7.69 -4.43 12.15
CA TYR A 231 -7.75 -3.17 12.89
C TYR A 231 -7.69 -1.97 11.94
N MET A 232 -6.70 -1.93 11.04
CA MET A 232 -6.52 -0.81 10.11
C MET A 232 -7.74 -0.64 9.18
N LYS A 233 -8.30 -1.73 8.65
CA LYS A 233 -9.54 -1.70 7.85
C LYS A 233 -10.70 -1.08 8.63
N ALA A 234 -10.85 -1.44 9.89
CA ALA A 234 -11.95 -0.94 10.69
C ALA A 234 -11.75 0.55 11.06
N VAL A 235 -10.51 0.99 11.26
CA VAL A 235 -10.15 2.41 11.38
C VAL A 235 -10.50 3.18 10.10
N VAL A 236 -10.16 2.67 8.91
CA VAL A 236 -10.52 3.30 7.63
C VAL A 236 -12.05 3.43 7.49
N THR A 237 -12.80 2.35 7.74
CA THR A 237 -14.28 2.39 7.73
C THR A 237 -14.83 3.46 8.68
N GLN A 238 -14.24 3.62 9.87
CA GLN A 238 -14.65 4.64 10.82
C GLN A 238 -14.31 6.06 10.37
N LEU A 239 -13.11 6.28 9.81
CA LEU A 239 -12.63 7.61 9.42
C LEU A 239 -13.26 8.13 8.13
N TYR A 240 -13.46 7.26 7.13
CA TYR A 240 -13.95 7.63 5.80
C TYR A 240 -15.44 7.29 5.59
N GLY A 241 -16.09 6.65 6.57
CA GLY A 241 -17.50 6.24 6.45
C GLY A 241 -17.76 5.14 5.42
N MET A 242 -16.71 4.42 4.99
CA MET A 242 -16.80 3.38 3.96
C MET A 242 -17.50 2.13 4.47
N LYS A 243 -18.44 1.59 3.69
CA LYS A 243 -19.22 0.40 4.08
C LYS A 243 -18.36 -0.86 4.20
N SER A 244 -17.46 -1.05 3.25
CA SER A 244 -16.53 -2.17 3.24
C SER A 244 -15.33 -1.92 2.35
N LEU A 245 -14.19 -2.48 2.76
CA LEU A 245 -12.91 -2.36 2.05
C LEU A 245 -12.49 -3.71 1.47
N LYS A 246 -12.16 -3.69 0.18
CA LYS A 246 -11.49 -4.78 -0.52
C LYS A 246 -10.00 -4.46 -0.59
N VAL A 247 -9.19 -5.29 0.06
CA VAL A 247 -7.73 -5.18 0.00
C VAL A 247 -7.27 -5.81 -1.32
N ASP A 248 -6.31 -5.18 -2.00
CA ASP A 248 -5.75 -5.71 -3.26
C ASP A 248 -5.08 -7.08 -3.04
N ARG A 249 -5.05 -7.92 -4.08
CA ARG A 249 -4.60 -9.32 -3.98
C ARG A 249 -3.13 -9.48 -3.57
N ASN A 250 -2.28 -8.50 -3.87
CA ASN A 250 -0.85 -8.55 -3.58
C ASN A 250 -0.51 -7.90 -2.22
N GLN A 251 -1.52 -7.57 -1.43
CA GLN A 251 -1.38 -6.86 -0.16
C GLN A 251 -1.57 -7.80 1.04
N PRO A 252 -1.01 -7.45 2.20
CA PRO A 252 -0.06 -6.36 2.42
C PRO A 252 1.32 -6.75 1.87
N HIS A 253 2.13 -5.74 1.53
CA HIS A 253 3.52 -5.94 1.15
C HIS A 253 4.45 -5.10 2.02
N VAL A 254 5.68 -5.57 2.18
CA VAL A 254 6.72 -4.90 2.96
C VAL A 254 7.73 -4.29 2.01
N LEU A 255 7.95 -2.99 2.13
CA LEU A 255 8.97 -2.24 1.43
C LEU A 255 10.26 -2.21 2.26
N LYS A 256 11.40 -2.24 1.59
CA LYS A 256 12.72 -1.97 2.17
C LYS A 256 13.37 -0.81 1.43
N TYR A 257 13.77 0.21 2.18
CA TYR A 257 14.67 1.24 1.69
C TYR A 257 16.05 1.03 2.29
N SER A 258 17.04 0.84 1.44
CA SER A 258 18.45 0.66 1.80
C SER A 258 19.34 0.89 0.58
N GLY A 259 20.62 1.24 0.80
CA GLY A 259 21.62 1.32 -0.26
C GLY A 259 21.21 2.22 -1.43
N SER A 260 20.99 1.63 -2.61
CA SER A 260 20.58 2.34 -3.84
C SER A 260 19.11 2.73 -3.89
N HIS A 261 18.24 2.08 -3.10
CA HIS A 261 16.80 2.34 -3.09
C HIS A 261 16.43 3.07 -1.81
N ARG A 262 16.46 4.41 -1.87
CA ARG A 262 16.41 5.27 -0.66
C ARG A 262 15.05 5.92 -0.45
N GLY A 263 14.21 5.95 -1.46
CA GLY A 263 12.92 6.63 -1.48
C GLY A 263 12.17 6.37 -2.79
N VAL A 264 11.07 7.09 -3.00
CA VAL A 264 10.23 7.05 -4.21
C VAL A 264 9.84 8.48 -4.56
N GLU A 265 9.85 8.80 -5.85
CA GLU A 265 9.46 10.11 -6.40
C GLU A 265 7.98 10.46 -6.13
N LEU A 266 7.57 11.68 -6.47
CA LEU A 266 6.19 12.11 -6.32
C LEU A 266 5.26 11.30 -7.24
N HIS A 267 4.22 10.70 -6.66
CA HIS A 267 3.24 9.90 -7.37
C HIS A 267 1.88 9.92 -6.65
N HIS A 268 0.91 9.25 -7.24
CA HIS A 268 -0.34 8.85 -6.60
C HIS A 268 -0.42 7.32 -6.62
N ASP A 269 -1.18 6.76 -5.69
CA ASP A 269 -1.41 5.32 -5.64
C ASP A 269 -2.64 4.95 -6.47
N LYS A 270 -2.58 3.80 -7.13
CA LYS A 270 -3.72 3.24 -7.88
C LYS A 270 -4.67 2.49 -6.93
N SER A 271 -5.24 3.20 -5.95
CA SER A 271 -6.20 2.68 -4.97
C SER A 271 -7.13 3.79 -4.46
N ASP A 272 -8.24 3.44 -3.82
CA ASP A 272 -9.04 4.44 -3.10
C ASP A 272 -8.37 4.87 -1.79
N ILE A 273 -7.81 3.91 -1.05
CA ILE A 273 -7.16 4.12 0.25
C ILE A 273 -5.80 3.43 0.28
N THR A 274 -4.81 4.18 0.76
CA THR A 274 -3.48 3.67 1.09
C THR A 274 -3.23 3.76 2.58
N MET A 275 -2.64 2.71 3.13
CA MET A 275 -2.19 2.67 4.53
C MET A 275 -0.71 2.29 4.61
N ASN A 276 0.09 3.15 5.24
CA ASN A 276 1.54 2.98 5.38
C ASN A 276 1.91 2.80 6.86
N LEU A 277 2.29 1.60 7.26
CA LEU A 277 2.69 1.26 8.63
C LEU A 277 4.21 1.19 8.78
N MET A 278 4.76 1.90 9.77
CA MET A 278 6.18 1.87 10.08
C MET A 278 6.58 0.59 10.82
N LEU A 279 7.52 -0.15 10.25
CA LEU A 279 8.08 -1.38 10.83
C LEU A 279 9.47 -1.17 11.44
N SER A 280 10.13 -0.04 11.18
CA SER A 280 11.45 0.29 11.71
C SER A 280 11.38 1.26 12.88
N HIS A 281 12.31 1.11 13.82
CA HIS A 281 12.57 2.17 14.79
C HIS A 281 13.24 3.36 14.12
N SER A 282 12.97 4.57 14.62
CA SER A 282 13.52 5.81 14.09
C SER A 282 15.04 5.92 14.19
N ASN A 283 15.68 5.14 15.06
CA ASN A 283 17.12 5.02 15.18
C ASN A 283 17.77 4.01 14.21
N ALA A 284 16.97 3.25 13.45
CA ALA A 284 17.48 2.29 12.45
C ALA A 284 17.87 2.96 11.12
N TYR A 285 17.46 4.22 10.91
CA TYR A 285 17.76 4.98 9.70
C TYR A 285 17.71 6.50 9.95
N SER A 286 18.45 7.28 9.17
CA SER A 286 18.39 8.75 9.16
C SER A 286 17.68 9.27 7.90
N GLY A 287 17.17 10.50 7.93
CA GLY A 287 16.43 11.08 6.81
C GLY A 287 15.10 10.36 6.50
N GLY A 288 14.52 10.62 5.35
CA GLY A 288 13.28 9.98 4.90
C GLY A 288 12.00 10.46 5.58
N GLY A 289 10.93 9.66 5.42
CA GLY A 289 9.56 10.05 5.70
C GLY A 289 8.64 9.87 4.48
N THR A 290 7.45 10.45 4.58
CA THR A 290 6.47 10.52 3.48
C THR A 290 6.05 11.97 3.32
N TYR A 291 6.40 12.57 2.19
CA TYR A 291 6.06 13.95 1.88
C TYR A 291 4.74 14.02 1.12
N PHE A 292 3.79 14.80 1.63
CA PHE A 292 2.51 15.07 0.96
C PHE A 292 2.52 16.47 0.36
N ARG A 293 2.38 16.55 -0.97
CA ARG A 293 2.50 17.81 -1.71
C ARG A 293 1.47 18.84 -1.27
N ASP A 294 0.21 18.43 -1.19
CA ASP A 294 -0.90 19.37 -0.93
C ASP A 294 -0.98 19.78 0.55
N ALA A 295 -0.37 19.00 1.45
CA ALA A 295 -0.17 19.38 2.85
C ALA A 295 1.12 20.19 3.07
N ASN A 296 2.05 20.17 2.11
CA ASN A 296 3.43 20.68 2.25
C ASN A 296 4.11 20.19 3.55
N GLU A 297 3.92 18.91 3.88
CA GLU A 297 4.40 18.30 5.14
C GLU A 297 5.14 17.00 4.83
N ASN A 298 6.36 16.83 5.38
CA ASN A 298 7.07 15.56 5.38
C ASN A 298 6.85 14.84 6.71
N VAL A 299 6.11 13.74 6.69
CA VAL A 299 5.76 12.98 7.89
C VAL A 299 6.77 11.87 8.13
N ARG A 300 7.45 11.93 9.27
CA ARG A 300 8.27 10.82 9.79
C ARG A 300 7.45 10.05 10.81
N LEU A 301 7.28 8.75 10.58
CA LEU A 301 6.58 7.83 11.49
C LEU A 301 7.56 7.17 12.45
N GLU A 302 7.13 6.97 13.69
CA GLU A 302 7.80 6.09 14.66
C GLU A 302 7.33 4.64 14.53
N PHE A 303 8.07 3.72 15.15
CA PHE A 303 7.72 2.30 15.16
C PHE A 303 6.28 2.07 15.66
N GLY A 304 5.48 1.38 14.84
CA GLY A 304 4.07 1.11 15.11
C GLY A 304 3.11 2.26 14.80
N GLU A 305 3.60 3.39 14.30
CA GLU A 305 2.76 4.46 13.74
C GLU A 305 2.46 4.20 12.28
N PHE A 306 1.30 4.68 11.83
CA PHE A 306 0.84 4.51 10.46
C PHE A 306 0.10 5.72 9.92
N LEU A 307 0.18 5.87 8.60
CA LEU A 307 -0.60 6.83 7.83
C LEU A 307 -1.77 6.13 7.15
N ILE A 308 -2.87 6.86 7.00
CA ILE A 308 -3.96 6.55 6.09
C ILE A 308 -4.22 7.77 5.23
N HIS A 309 -4.30 7.60 3.92
CA HIS A 309 -4.67 8.66 2.99
C HIS A 309 -5.44 8.10 1.80
N LEU A 310 -6.11 9.00 1.08
CA LEU A 310 -6.68 8.67 -0.23
C LEU A 310 -5.54 8.31 -1.19
N GLY A 311 -5.73 7.31 -2.07
CA GLY A 311 -4.72 6.96 -3.06
C GLY A 311 -4.48 8.07 -4.09
N SER A 312 -5.45 8.97 -4.29
CA SER A 312 -5.30 10.18 -5.10
C SER A 312 -4.40 11.26 -4.49
N ALA A 313 -3.98 11.12 -3.23
CA ALA A 313 -3.08 12.07 -2.58
C ALA A 313 -1.68 12.00 -3.22
N VAL A 314 -1.20 13.15 -3.73
CA VAL A 314 0.15 13.22 -4.33
C VAL A 314 1.20 13.25 -3.24
N HIS A 315 2.06 12.23 -3.23
CA HIS A 315 3.04 12.04 -2.18
C HIS A 315 4.34 11.38 -2.68
N ALA A 316 5.39 11.44 -1.88
CA ALA A 316 6.70 10.85 -2.16
C ALA A 316 7.26 10.16 -0.92
N GLY A 317 7.98 9.06 -1.12
CA GLY A 317 8.85 8.50 -0.09
C GLY A 317 10.15 9.26 -0.06
N THR A 318 10.36 10.16 0.89
CA THR A 318 11.59 10.96 0.94
C THR A 318 12.80 10.07 1.19
N ASN A 319 13.95 10.44 0.62
CA ASN A 319 15.16 9.63 0.69
C ASN A 319 15.66 9.48 2.13
N ILE A 320 15.96 8.26 2.54
CA ILE A 320 16.78 8.02 3.73
C ILE A 320 18.22 8.44 3.47
N ASP A 321 18.92 8.89 4.50
CA ASP A 321 20.34 9.31 4.43
C ASP A 321 21.32 8.20 4.80
N GLY A 322 20.85 7.23 5.57
CA GLY A 322 21.61 6.05 5.97
C GLY A 322 20.75 5.07 6.74
N GLY A 323 21.28 3.86 6.96
CA GLY A 323 20.58 2.77 7.62
C GLY A 323 19.55 2.07 6.72
N THR A 324 18.55 1.44 7.36
CA THR A 324 17.51 0.68 6.66
C THR A 324 16.14 1.02 7.21
N ARG A 325 15.19 1.32 6.32
CA ARG A 325 13.80 1.63 6.64
C ARG A 325 12.87 0.60 6.03
N TYR A 326 12.00 0.02 6.86
CA TYR A 326 10.96 -0.92 6.47
C TYR A 326 9.57 -0.30 6.70
N LEU A 327 8.69 -0.47 5.73
CA LEU A 327 7.27 -0.09 5.80
C LEU A 327 6.42 -1.27 5.38
N MET A 328 5.26 -1.46 5.99
CA MET A 328 4.19 -2.29 5.44
C MET A 328 3.18 -1.38 4.76
N VAL A 329 2.90 -1.63 3.49
CA VAL A 329 1.94 -0.86 2.69
C VAL A 329 0.73 -1.74 2.39
N VAL A 330 -0.44 -1.12 2.42
CA VAL A 330 -1.72 -1.77 2.10
C VAL A 330 -2.53 -0.85 1.20
N PHE A 331 -2.79 -1.33 -0.01
CA PHE A 331 -3.74 -0.72 -0.94
C PHE A 331 -5.12 -1.38 -0.82
N ALA A 332 -6.17 -0.56 -0.76
CA ALA A 332 -7.54 -1.03 -0.65
C ALA A 332 -8.52 -0.11 -1.39
N ASP A 333 -9.57 -0.73 -1.92
CA ASP A 333 -10.65 -0.05 -2.63
C ASP A 333 -11.96 -0.17 -1.86
N GLU A 334 -12.83 0.84 -1.97
CA GLU A 334 -14.19 0.73 -1.50
C GLU A 334 -14.95 -0.29 -2.34
N LYS A 335 -15.59 -1.24 -1.68
CA LYS A 335 -16.44 -2.21 -2.38
C LYS A 335 -17.82 -1.59 -2.59
N HIS A 336 -18.13 -1.30 -3.85
CA HIS A 336 -19.44 -0.82 -4.30
C HIS A 336 -20.52 -1.91 -4.26
#